data_AF-A0A967N6R2-F1
#
_entry.id   AF-A0A967N6R2-F1
#
_cell.length_a   1.000
_cell.length_b   1.000
_cell.length_c   1.000
_cell.angle_alpha   90.00
_cell.angle_beta   90.00
_cell.angle_gamma   90.00
#
_symmetry.space_group_name_H-M   'P 1'
#
loop_
_entity.id
_entity.type
_entity.pdbx_description
1 polymer ?
#
loop_
_entity_poly.entity_id
_entity_poly.type
_entity_poly.pdbx_seq_one_letter_code
_entity_poly.pdbx_strand_id
1 'polypeptide(L)'
;MSGDEAVLVRRVRFSAGHRYRRPDWSEERNREVFGPSVHPHGHNYAVDVEMRGTIDPETGFVVDLAALDRLLADRIVDRLDSRELTETVPEFRPGKG
;
A
#
# COMPACT_ATOMS: atom_id res chain seq x y z
N MET A 1 3.21 -24.97 27.66
CA MET A 1 3.47 -23.56 28.01
C MET A 1 2.91 -22.74 26.87
N SER A 2 1.97 -21.83 27.13
CA SER A 2 1.54 -20.86 26.11
C SER A 2 2.72 -19.94 25.86
N GLY A 3 3.22 -19.86 24.62
CA GLY A 3 4.28 -18.90 24.28
C GLY A 3 3.76 -17.48 24.37
N ASP A 4 4.64 -16.53 24.65
CA ASP A 4 4.31 -15.11 24.67
C ASP A 4 3.87 -14.66 23.27
N GLU A 5 2.81 -13.85 23.18
CA GLU A 5 2.39 -13.23 21.93
C GLU A 5 3.01 -11.83 21.77
N ALA A 6 3.36 -11.48 20.53
CA ALA A 6 3.84 -10.14 20.21
C ALA A 6 3.25 -9.63 18.89
N VAL A 7 3.33 -8.31 18.75
CA VAL A 7 2.96 -7.58 17.54
C VAL A 7 4.22 -6.95 16.97
N LEU A 8 4.52 -7.26 15.70
CA LEU A 8 5.58 -6.64 14.94
C LEU A 8 4.96 -5.73 13.88
N VAL A 9 5.37 -4.47 13.85
CA VAL A 9 5.01 -3.52 12.80
C VAL A 9 6.24 -3.24 11.93
N ARG A 10 6.12 -3.47 10.63
CA ARG A 10 7.14 -3.11 9.64
C ARG A 10 6.61 -2.02 8.74
N ARG A 11 7.33 -0.89 8.66
CA ARG A 11 6.99 0.25 7.80
C ARG A 11 7.81 0.22 6.52
N VAL A 12 7.14 0.30 5.37
CA VAL A 12 7.76 0.59 4.06
C VAL A 12 7.24 1.92 3.52
N ARG A 13 8.00 2.51 2.58
CA ARG A 13 7.65 3.76 1.92
C ARG A 13 7.83 3.63 0.42
N PHE A 14 6.97 4.31 -0.33
CA PHE A 14 7.09 4.44 -1.78
C PHE A 14 6.45 5.76 -2.22
N SER A 15 6.87 6.27 -3.38
CA SER A 15 6.31 7.49 -3.97
C SER A 15 5.54 7.13 -5.22
N ALA A 16 4.30 7.59 -5.37
CA ALA A 16 3.51 7.30 -6.56
C ALA A 16 2.54 8.43 -6.92
N GLY A 17 2.23 8.54 -8.21
CA GLY A 17 1.23 9.45 -8.75
C GLY A 17 -0.14 8.79 -8.90
N HIS A 18 -1.21 9.57 -8.79
CA HIS A 18 -2.57 9.15 -9.10
C HIS A 18 -3.48 10.34 -9.44
N ARG A 19 -4.71 10.04 -9.90
CA ARG A 19 -5.83 10.98 -9.97
C ARG A 19 -7.14 10.30 -9.59
N TYR A 20 -8.08 11.03 -9.00
CA TYR A 20 -9.43 10.50 -8.79
C TYR A 20 -10.32 10.79 -10.00
N ARG A 21 -10.92 9.73 -10.55
CA ARG A 21 -11.89 9.85 -11.64
C ARG A 21 -12.86 8.68 -11.64
N ARG A 22 -14.15 9.00 -11.70
CA ARG A 22 -15.24 8.07 -12.00
C ARG A 22 -15.58 8.16 -13.49
N PRO A 23 -15.40 7.08 -14.28
CA PRO A 23 -15.63 7.12 -15.72
C PRO A 23 -17.12 7.19 -16.08
N ASP A 24 -18.00 6.82 -15.15
CA ASP A 24 -19.46 6.89 -15.23
C ASP A 24 -20.03 8.29 -14.91
N TRP A 25 -19.19 9.25 -14.53
CA TRP A 25 -19.61 10.60 -14.16
C TRP A 25 -19.18 11.65 -15.19
N SER A 26 -19.92 12.75 -15.27
CA SER A 26 -19.49 13.92 -16.03
C SER A 26 -18.21 14.52 -15.45
N GLU A 27 -17.47 15.29 -16.27
CA GLU A 27 -16.27 16.00 -15.80
C GLU A 27 -16.58 17.05 -14.73
N GLU A 28 -17.74 17.70 -14.82
CA GLU A 28 -18.24 18.64 -13.81
C GLU A 28 -18.44 17.93 -12.48
N ARG A 29 -19.18 16.81 -12.46
CA ARG A 29 -19.41 16.03 -11.24
C ARG A 29 -18.11 15.50 -10.64
N ASN A 30 -17.17 15.04 -11.47
CA ASN A 30 -15.84 14.63 -10.99
C ASN A 30 -15.12 15.80 -10.31
N ARG A 31 -15.15 17.00 -10.90
CA ARG A 31 -14.53 18.21 -10.33
C ARG A 31 -15.23 18.65 -9.04
N GLU A 32 -16.56 18.59 -8.98
CA GLU A 32 -17.33 18.93 -7.77
C GLU A 32 -17.00 18.00 -6.59
N VAL A 33 -16.87 16.69 -6.85
CA VAL A 33 -16.66 15.69 -5.78
C VAL A 33 -15.19 15.55 -5.40
N PHE A 34 -14.28 15.48 -6.38
CA PHE A 34 -12.86 15.21 -6.12
C PHE A 34 -11.99 16.47 -6.10
N GLY A 35 -12.52 17.62 -6.51
CA GLY A 35 -11.79 18.89 -6.48
C GLY A 35 -10.47 18.84 -7.26
N PRO A 36 -9.37 19.41 -6.75
CA PRO A 36 -8.06 19.40 -7.40
C PRO A 36 -7.52 17.99 -7.70
N SER A 37 -7.97 16.99 -6.96
CA SER A 37 -7.47 15.62 -7.07
C SER A 37 -7.92 14.89 -8.34
N VAL A 38 -8.78 15.52 -9.18
CA VAL A 38 -9.03 15.05 -10.56
C VAL A 38 -7.81 15.18 -11.46
N HIS A 39 -6.90 16.09 -11.12
CA HIS A 39 -5.64 16.27 -11.82
C HIS A 39 -4.60 15.29 -11.28
N PRO A 40 -3.67 14.81 -12.13
CA PRO A 40 -2.54 14.00 -11.67
C PRO A 40 -1.76 14.71 -10.58
N HIS A 41 -1.54 14.02 -9.47
CA HIS A 41 -0.73 14.47 -8.34
C HIS A 41 -0.05 13.27 -7.71
N GLY A 42 0.91 13.49 -6.81
CA GLY A 42 1.67 12.40 -6.20
C GLY A 42 1.83 12.54 -4.70
N HIS A 43 2.12 11.40 -4.06
CA HIS A 43 2.33 11.32 -2.63
C HIS A 43 3.53 10.44 -2.31
N ASN A 44 4.10 10.69 -1.14
CA ASN A 44 5.04 9.78 -0.49
C ASN A 44 4.25 8.94 0.51
N TYR A 45 3.89 7.72 0.13
CA TYR A 45 3.10 6.81 0.94
C TYR A 45 3.98 6.13 2.00
N ALA A 46 3.40 5.91 3.18
CA ALA A 46 3.94 5.03 4.20
C ALA A 46 2.93 3.92 4.49
N VAL A 47 3.39 2.67 4.42
CA VAL A 47 2.55 1.49 4.68
C VAL A 47 3.08 0.80 5.92
N ASP A 48 2.26 0.70 6.95
CA ASP A 48 2.51 -0.10 8.13
C ASP A 48 1.89 -1.47 7.96
N VAL A 49 2.72 -2.50 7.99
CA VAL A 49 2.30 -3.89 7.96
C VAL A 49 2.48 -4.47 9.34
N GLU A 50 1.36 -4.84 9.95
CA GLU A 50 1.30 -5.44 11.27
C GLU A 50 1.19 -6.95 11.16
N MET A 51 1.99 -7.68 11.93
CA MET A 51 1.84 -9.12 12.12
C MET A 51 1.76 -9.40 13.61
N ARG A 52 0.87 -10.33 13.96
CA ARG A 52 0.66 -10.80 15.32
C ARG A 52 0.93 -12.29 15.36
N GLY A 53 1.61 -12.75 16.39
CA GLY A 53 1.88 -14.17 16.54
C GLY A 53 2.65 -14.49 17.80
N THR A 54 2.78 -15.80 18.05
CA THR A 54 3.60 -16.33 19.14
C THR A 54 5.08 -16.10 18.85
N ILE A 55 5.81 -15.65 19.86
CA ILE A 55 7.26 -15.53 19.80
C ILE A 55 7.85 -16.94 19.76
N ASP A 56 8.62 -17.23 18.72
CA ASP A 56 9.39 -18.46 18.65
C ASP A 56 10.44 -18.47 19.78
N PRO A 57 10.46 -19.48 20.68
CA PRO A 57 11.31 -19.46 21.87
C PRO A 57 12.79 -19.70 21.58
N GLU A 58 13.15 -20.20 20.40
CA GLU A 58 14.53 -20.44 19.99
C GLU A 58 15.14 -19.18 19.34
N THR A 59 14.35 -18.48 18.52
CA THR A 59 14.80 -17.35 17.71
C THR A 59 14.41 -15.98 18.27
N GLY A 60 13.38 -15.91 19.12
CA GLY A 60 12.84 -14.67 19.69
C GLY A 60 12.03 -13.83 18.70
N PHE A 61 11.69 -14.36 17.52
CA PHE A 61 10.95 -13.63 16.48
C PHE A 61 9.51 -14.11 16.32
N VAL A 62 8.63 -13.19 15.90
CA VAL A 62 7.26 -13.49 15.45
C VAL A 62 7.25 -13.97 13.99
N VAL A 63 8.24 -13.55 13.21
CA VAL A 63 8.42 -13.90 11.80
C VAL A 63 9.88 -13.73 11.39
N ASP A 64 10.32 -14.40 10.34
CA ASP A 64 11.57 -14.07 9.66
C ASP A 64 11.52 -12.65 9.06
N LEU A 65 12.28 -11.74 9.67
CA LEU A 65 12.34 -10.33 9.26
C LEU A 65 12.91 -10.15 7.85
N ALA A 66 13.88 -10.96 7.44
CA ALA A 66 14.48 -10.86 6.12
C ALA A 66 13.53 -11.37 5.04
N ALA A 67 12.77 -12.43 5.33
CA ALA A 67 11.70 -12.89 4.44
C ALA A 67 10.59 -11.85 4.30
N LEU A 68 10.19 -11.23 5.41
CA LEU A 68 9.24 -10.13 5.40
C LEU A 68 9.73 -8.96 4.55
N ASP A 69 10.96 -8.51 4.74
CA ASP A 69 11.52 -7.39 3.99
C ASP A 69 11.51 -7.64 2.49
N ARG A 70 11.92 -8.84 2.05
CA ARG A 70 11.87 -9.24 0.64
C ARG A 70 10.44 -9.25 0.12
N LEU A 71 9.50 -9.77 0.91
CA LEU A 71 8.08 -9.81 0.52
C LEU A 71 7.50 -8.40 0.38
N LEU A 72 7.76 -7.49 1.32
CA LEU A 72 7.27 -6.12 1.27
C LEU A 72 7.91 -5.30 0.15
N ALA A 73 9.20 -5.54 -0.13
CA ALA A 73 9.87 -4.96 -1.30
C ALA A 73 9.18 -5.40 -2.60
N ASP A 74 9.07 -6.72 -2.83
CA ASP A 74 8.46 -7.29 -4.05
C ASP A 74 6.99 -6.87 -4.22
N ARG A 75 6.21 -6.92 -3.15
CA ARG A 75 4.74 -6.76 -3.24
C ARG A 75 4.25 -5.33 -3.14
N ILE A 76 5.03 -4.43 -2.55
CA ILE A 76 4.64 -3.04 -2.33
C ILE A 76 5.61 -2.12 -3.05
N VAL A 77 6.89 -2.10 -2.68
CA VAL A 77 7.83 -1.09 -3.16
C VAL A 77 8.08 -1.25 -4.67
N ASP A 78 8.53 -2.44 -5.11
CA ASP A 78 8.89 -2.67 -6.52
C ASP A 78 7.67 -2.59 -7.45
N ARG A 79 6.48 -2.92 -6.94
CA ARG A 79 5.22 -2.81 -7.67
C ARG A 79 4.74 -1.38 -7.82
N LEU A 80 4.90 -0.53 -6.81
CA LEU A 80 4.17 0.75 -6.70
C LEU A 80 5.06 1.98 -6.74
N ASP A 81 6.35 1.87 -6.38
CA ASP A 81 7.25 3.01 -6.36
C ASP A 81 7.50 3.57 -7.76
N SER A 82 7.52 4.90 -7.84
CA SER A 82 7.73 5.66 -9.07
C SER A 82 6.71 5.33 -10.18
N ARG A 83 5.49 4.90 -9.80
CA ARG A 83 4.39 4.58 -10.73
C ARG A 83 3.32 5.66 -10.78
N GLU A 84 2.62 5.73 -11.91
CA GLU A 84 1.27 6.31 -11.98
C GLU A 84 0.26 5.18 -11.72
N LEU A 85 -0.37 5.19 -10.55
CA LEU A 85 -1.17 4.07 -10.05
C LEU A 85 -2.38 3.79 -10.97
N THR A 86 -3.11 4.83 -11.36
CA THR A 86 -4.36 4.68 -12.12
C THR A 86 -4.19 4.25 -13.57
N GLU A 87 -2.97 4.38 -14.12
CA GLU A 87 -2.64 4.00 -15.50
C GLU A 87 -1.89 2.66 -15.55
N THR A 88 -0.94 2.47 -14.64
CA THR A 88 0.04 1.37 -14.72
C THR A 88 -0.29 0.18 -13.82
N VAL A 89 -1.12 0.35 -12.78
CA VAL A 89 -1.46 -0.72 -11.83
C VAL A 89 -2.92 -1.17 -12.08
N PRO A 90 -3.14 -2.41 -12.57
CA PRO A 90 -4.46 -2.87 -13.02
C PRO A 90 -5.60 -2.75 -12.00
N GLU A 91 -5.29 -2.86 -10.71
CA GLU A 91 -6.24 -2.77 -9.60
C GLU A 91 -6.73 -1.34 -9.34
N PHE A 92 -5.96 -0.32 -9.74
CA PHE A 92 -6.30 1.10 -9.54
C PHE A 92 -6.86 1.77 -10.80
N ARG A 93 -7.07 1.02 -11.88
CA ARG A 93 -7.64 1.57 -13.13
C ARG A 93 -9.10 2.03 -12.91
N PRO A 94 -9.49 3.20 -13.45
CA PRO A 94 -10.85 3.70 -13.33
C PRO A 94 -11.90 2.70 -13.84
N GLY A 95 -13.03 2.61 -13.13
CA GLY A 95 -14.15 1.72 -13.51
C GLY A 95 -14.07 0.30 -12.95
N LYS A 96 -13.07 0.00 -12.11
CA LYS A 96 -13.07 -1.15 -11.22
C LYS A 96 -13.39 -0.66 -9.80
N GLY A 97 -14.66 -0.80 -9.38
CA GLY A 97 -15.18 -0.35 -8.09
C GLY A 97 -16.58 0.25 -8.15
#